data_AF-A0AA85BAL5-F1
#
_entry.id   AF-A0AA85BAL5-F1
#
_cell.length_a   1.000
_cell.length_b   1.000
_cell.length_c   1.000
_cell.angle_alpha   90.00
_cell.angle_beta   90.00
_cell.angle_gamma   90.00
#
_symmetry.space_group_name_H-M   'P 1'
#
loop_
_entity.id
_entity.type
_entity.pdbx_description
1 polymer ?
#
loop_
_entity_poly.entity_id
_entity_poly.type
_entity_poly.pdbx_seq_one_letter_code
_entity_poly.pdbx_strand_id
1 'polypeptide(L)' 'MTEKKAVIKNADMSEEMQAEVVKICVEALETYNIEKDIAAFIKKECDKRYNPTWHCIVGRNFGR' A
#
# COMPACT_ATOMS: atom_id res chain seq x y z
N MET A 1 -21.53 -1.78 -0.69
CA MET A 1 -20.08 -2.02 -0.88
C MET A 1 -19.51 -2.33 0.48
N THR A 2 -18.82 -3.46 0.64
CA THR A 2 -18.14 -3.82 1.89
C THR A 2 -17.05 -2.77 2.16
N GLU A 3 -17.09 -2.15 3.32
CA GLU A 3 -16.14 -1.12 3.72
C GLU A 3 -14.73 -1.74 3.81
N LYS A 4 -13.80 -1.30 2.96
CA LYS A 4 -12.42 -1.79 2.97
C LYS A 4 -11.70 -1.17 4.18
N LYS A 5 -11.75 -1.85 5.32
CA LYS A 5 -11.07 -1.43 6.55
C LYS A 5 -9.60 -1.86 6.54
N ALA A 6 -8.69 -0.89 6.60
CA ALA A 6 -7.27 -1.15 6.83
C ALA A 6 -7.01 -1.58 8.29
N VAL A 7 -6.16 -2.59 8.48
CA VAL A 7 -5.70 -3.04 9.79
C VAL A 7 -4.17 -3.07 9.76
N ILE A 8 -3.54 -2.07 10.40
CA ILE A 8 -2.08 -1.97 10.49
C ILE A 8 -1.60 -2.94 11.58
N LYS A 9 -0.68 -3.84 11.21
CA LYS A 9 -0.12 -4.84 12.13
C LYS A 9 1.17 -4.37 12.79
N ASN A 10 2.00 -3.66 12.06
CA ASN A 10 3.24 -3.06 12.53
C ASN A 10 3.58 -1.88 11.62
N ALA A 11 4.13 -0.81 12.18
CA ALA A 11 4.59 0.35 11.45
C ALA A 11 5.68 1.08 12.27
N ASP A 12 6.76 1.47 11.59
CA ASP A 12 7.77 2.39 12.11
C ASP A 12 7.80 3.62 11.20
N MET A 13 6.72 4.40 11.27
CA MET A 13 6.51 5.64 10.51
C MET A 13 5.46 6.50 11.21
N SER A 14 5.44 7.82 10.94
CA SER A 14 4.46 8.73 11.56
C SER A 14 3.02 8.37 11.20
N GLU A 15 2.08 8.66 12.11
CA GLU A 15 0.64 8.39 11.87
C GLU A 15 0.11 9.07 10.60
N GLU A 16 0.61 10.27 10.30
CA GLU A 16 0.29 11.00 9.08
C GLU A 16 0.72 10.23 7.83
N MET A 17 1.96 9.73 7.80
CA MET A 17 2.46 8.90 6.71
C MET A 17 1.67 7.59 6.60
N GLN A 18 1.33 6.95 7.72
CA GLN A 18 0.49 5.73 7.71
C GLN A 18 -0.86 6.00 7.04
N ALA A 19 -1.53 7.10 7.42
CA ALA A 19 -2.83 7.46 6.86
C ALA A 19 -2.76 7.74 5.35
N GLU A 20 -1.70 8.40 4.88
CA GLU A 20 -1.47 8.64 3.46
C GLU A 20 -1.17 7.36 2.68
N VAL A 21 -0.30 6.49 3.21
CA VAL A 21 0.00 5.19 2.60
C VAL A 21 -1.25 4.31 2.53
N VAL A 22 -2.09 4.30 3.57
CA VAL A 22 -3.39 3.59 3.55
C VAL A 22 -4.29 4.12 2.43
N LYS A 23 -4.36 5.43 2.21
CA LYS A 23 -5.13 6.02 1.11
C LYS A 23 -4.60 5.56 -0.26
N ILE A 24 -3.28 5.56 -0.45
CA ILE A 24 -2.64 5.06 -1.68
C ILE A 24 -3.00 3.59 -1.90
N CYS A 25 -2.99 2.76 -0.85
CA CYS A 25 -3.37 1.35 -0.94
C CYS A 25 -4.85 1.18 -1.33
N VAL A 26 -5.76 1.99 -0.78
CA VAL A 26 -7.19 1.94 -1.12
C VAL A 26 -7.40 2.27 -2.61
N GLU A 27 -6.78 3.36 -3.08
CA GLU A 27 -6.83 3.76 -4.50
C GLU A 27 -6.29 2.67 -5.42
N ALA A 28 -5.16 2.05 -5.05
CA ALA A 28 -4.57 0.96 -5.81
C ALA A 28 -5.52 -0.25 -5.90
N LEU A 29 -6.18 -0.61 -4.79
CA LEU A 29 -7.13 -1.73 -4.70
C LEU A 29 -8.47 -1.44 -5.39
N GLU A 30 -8.78 -0.19 -5.72
CA GLU A 30 -9.95 0.19 -6.52
C GLU A 30 -9.65 0.26 -8.01
N THR A 31 -8.41 0.63 -8.35
CA THR A 31 -7.97 0.81 -9.75
C THR A 31 -7.50 -0.49 -10.39
N TYR A 32 -6.85 -1.37 -9.63
CA TYR A 32 -6.19 -2.57 -10.16
C TYR A 32 -6.70 -3.85 -9.50
N ASN A 33 -6.76 -4.94 -10.28
CA ASN A 33 -7.19 -6.26 -9.81
C ASN A 33 -6.05 -7.29 -9.71
N ILE A 34 -4.86 -6.97 -10.23
CA ILE A 34 -3.70 -7.85 -10.24
C ILE A 34 -2.72 -7.39 -9.16
N GLU A 35 -2.32 -8.28 -8.25
CA GLU A 35 -1.45 -7.97 -7.09
C GLU A 35 -0.14 -7.28 -7.51
N LYS A 36 0.46 -7.73 -8.63
CA LYS A 36 1.65 -7.11 -9.22
C LYS A 36 1.44 -5.64 -9.57
N ASP A 37 0.30 -5.31 -10.16
CA ASP A 37 0.01 -3.94 -10.62
C ASP A 37 -0.34 -3.04 -9.43
N ILE A 38 -1.05 -3.58 -8.44
CA ILE A 38 -1.30 -2.91 -7.16
C ILE A 38 0.04 -2.56 -6.47
N ALA A 39 0.96 -3.53 -6.35
CA ALA A 39 2.26 -3.32 -5.73
C ALA A 39 3.11 -2.29 -6.50
N ALA A 40 3.09 -2.33 -7.83
CA ALA A 40 3.81 -1.39 -8.68
C ALA A 40 3.27 0.04 -8.54
N PHE A 41 1.96 0.21 -8.45
CA PHE A 41 1.33 1.51 -8.22
C PHE A 41 1.71 2.09 -6.86
N ILE A 42 1.54 1.31 -5.78
CA ILE A 42 1.87 1.76 -4.41
C ILE A 42 3.34 2.15 -4.33
N LYS A 43 4.25 1.32 -4.85
CA LYS A 43 5.69 1.62 -4.90
C LYS A 43 5.94 2.96 -5.58
N LYS A 44 5.39 3.17 -6.78
CA LYS A 44 5.61 4.38 -7.57
C LYS A 44 5.11 5.64 -6.87
N GLU A 45 3.94 5.57 -6.25
CA GLU A 45 3.38 6.71 -5.50
C GLU A 45 4.19 7.02 -4.24
N CYS A 46 4.61 6.00 -3.50
CA CYS A 46 5.47 6.22 -2.32
C CYS A 46 6.86 6.74 -2.70
N ASP A 47 7.49 6.21 -3.75
CA ASP A 47 8.78 6.73 -4.27
C ASP A 47 8.68 8.21 -4.65
N LYS A 48 7.56 8.62 -5.26
CA LYS A 48 7.32 10.01 -5.67
C LYS A 48 7.10 10.94 -4.48
N ARG A 49 6.41 10.49 -3.42
CA ARG A 49 6.03 11.33 -2.27
C ARG A 49 7.09 11.37 -1.18
N TYR A 50 7.80 10.28 -0.96
CA TYR A 50 8.72 10.11 0.18
C TYR A 50 10.16 9.80 -0.24
N ASN A 51 10.47 10.00 -1.52
CA ASN A 51 11.73 9.68 -2.17
C ASN A 51 12.01 8.18 -2.31
N PRO A 52 12.76 7.76 -3.35
CA PRO A 52 13.19 6.38 -3.50
C PRO A 52 14.17 5.93 -2.40
N THR A 53 14.26 4.64 -2.07
CA THR A 53 13.61 3.50 -2.77
C THR A 53 12.62 2.79 -1.88
N TRP A 54 11.39 2.62 -2.37
CA TRP A 54 10.35 1.82 -1.75
C TRP A 54 10.30 0.41 -2.34
N HIS A 55 9.99 -0.56 -1.48
CA HIS A 55 9.69 -1.93 -1.87
C HIS A 55 8.27 -2.25 -1.40
N CYS A 56 7.45 -2.80 -2.29
CA CYS A 56 6.06 -3.11 -2.00
C CYS A 56 5.76 -4.58 -2.32
N ILE A 57 5.07 -5.26 -1.41
CA ILE A 57 4.63 -6.65 -1.57
C ILE A 57 3.12 -6.65 -1.33
N VAL A 58 2.37 -7.27 -2.24
CA VAL A 58 0.93 -7.44 -2.15
C VAL A 58 0.63 -8.91 -2.41
N GLY A 59 -0.12 -9.53 -1.51
CA GLY A 59 -0.46 -10.96 -1.62
C GLY A 59 -1.35 -11.41 -0.47
N ARG A 60 -2.13 -12.46 -0.70
CA ARG A 60 -2.95 -13.09 0.35
C ARG A 60 -2.18 -14.06 1.24
N ASN A 61 -1.10 -14.66 0.72
CA ASN A 61 -0.28 -15.65 1.43
C ASN A 61 1.22 -15.39 1.14
N PHE A 62 2.01 -15.14 2.18
CA PHE A 62 3.46 -14.91 2.08
C PHE A 62 4.17 -15.27 3.40
N GLY A 63 5.51 -15.41 3.38
CA GLY A 63 6.34 -15.50 4.60
C GLY A 63 6.37 -16.88 5.28
N ARG A 64 6.47 -17.96 4.50
CA ARG A 64 6.62 -19.33 5.03
C ARG A 64 8.02 -19.58 5.58
#